data_AF-A0A7V7BAR8-F1
#
_entry.id   AF-A0A7V7BAR8-F1
#
_cell.length_a   1.000
_cell.length_b   1.000
_cell.length_c   1.000
_cell.angle_alpha   90.00
_cell.angle_beta   90.00
_cell.angle_gamma   90.00
#
_symmetry.space_group_name_H-M   'P 1'
#
loop_
_entity.id
_entity.type
_entity.pdbx_description
1 polymer ?
#
loop_
_entity_poly.entity_id
_entity_poly.type
_entity_poly.pdbx_seq_one_letter_code
_entity_poly.pdbx_strand_id
1 'polypeptide(L)'
;MAIQDFRSPKSRPNTTKYAVALCRVSTEDQFTKGLSVPEQRQRIQKWAYEHNVNILKWVELHHSAYRGLDEDPEVLELLEFAKNNAKVSLFLVDEKSRFARRKYLRVVWQEELRKHG
;
A
#
# COMPACT_ATOMS: atom_id res chain seq x y z
N MET A 1 -2.84 -25.69 30.42
CA MET A 1 -1.48 -25.11 30.58
C MET A 1 -0.58 -25.72 29.53
N ALA A 2 -0.04 -24.93 28.60
CA ALA A 2 0.85 -25.43 27.55
C ALA A 2 2.31 -25.15 27.93
N ILE A 3 3.16 -26.16 27.81
CA ILE A 3 4.61 -26.09 28.07
C ILE A 3 5.32 -25.69 26.77
N GLN A 4 6.25 -24.73 26.84
CA GLN A 4 7.12 -24.33 25.71
C GLN A 4 8.57 -24.78 25.96
N ASP A 5 9.19 -25.39 24.95
CA ASP A 5 10.61 -25.74 24.92
C ASP A 5 11.45 -24.57 24.39
N PHE A 6 12.56 -24.26 25.08
CA PHE A 6 13.41 -23.08 24.87
C PHE A 6 14.74 -23.39 24.18
N ARG A 7 15.03 -24.65 23.82
CA ARG A 7 16.37 -25.02 23.36
C ARG A 7 16.71 -24.78 21.88
N SER A 8 15.82 -24.19 21.05
CA SER A 8 16.16 -23.44 19.79
C SER A 8 14.94 -23.29 18.87
N PRO A 9 14.65 -22.12 18.26
CA PRO A 9 14.93 -20.73 18.65
C PRO A 9 13.65 -20.04 19.14
N LYS A 10 13.79 -19.01 19.98
CA LYS A 10 12.74 -17.97 20.08
C LYS A 10 12.76 -17.10 18.83
N SER A 11 12.23 -17.64 17.73
CA SER A 11 11.68 -16.81 16.68
C SER A 11 10.53 -16.05 17.33
N ARG A 12 10.75 -14.78 17.70
CA ARG A 12 9.64 -13.81 17.72
C ARG A 12 8.93 -14.04 16.39
N PRO A 13 7.61 -14.20 16.32
CA PRO A 13 7.00 -14.36 15.02
C PRO A 13 7.39 -13.10 14.25
N ASN A 14 8.29 -13.28 13.28
CA ASN A 14 8.54 -12.29 12.26
C ASN A 14 7.25 -12.41 11.44
N THR A 15 6.16 -11.84 11.98
CA THR A 15 4.82 -12.01 11.45
C THR A 15 4.87 -11.31 10.12
N THR A 16 5.07 -12.08 9.06
CA THR A 16 5.01 -11.60 7.69
C THR A 16 3.73 -10.81 7.57
N LYS A 17 3.86 -9.50 7.36
CA LYS A 17 2.71 -8.65 7.11
C LYS A 17 2.38 -8.73 5.64
N TYR A 18 1.11 -8.60 5.31
CA TYR A 18 0.67 -8.52 3.93
C TYR A 18 0.17 -7.14 3.62
N ALA A 19 0.48 -6.67 2.42
CA ALA A 19 0.15 -5.32 1.99
C ALA A 19 -0.44 -5.32 0.58
N VAL A 20 -1.08 -4.20 0.24
CA VAL A 20 -1.28 -3.76 -1.14
C VAL A 20 -0.43 -2.52 -1.40
N ALA A 21 -0.12 -2.23 -2.66
CA ALA A 21 0.68 -1.06 -3.02
C ALA A 21 0.10 -0.28 -4.21
N LEU A 22 0.18 1.04 -4.12
CA LEU A 22 -0.27 1.97 -5.15
C LEU A 22 0.85 2.95 -5.52
N CYS A 23 1.18 2.97 -6.81
CA CYS A 23 2.04 3.98 -7.42
C CYS A 23 1.20 4.78 -8.41
N ARG A 24 1.30 6.12 -8.37
CA ARG A 24 0.63 6.97 -9.37
C ARG A 24 1.37 8.27 -9.57
N VAL A 25 1.27 8.82 -10.77
CA VAL A 25 1.85 10.11 -11.14
C VAL A 25 0.81 11.01 -11.80
N SER A 26 0.90 12.31 -11.54
CA SER A 26 0.26 13.31 -12.41
C SER A 26 1.15 13.56 -13.63
N THR A 27 0.58 14.08 -14.71
CA THR A 27 1.35 14.50 -15.90
C THR A 27 2.39 15.56 -15.55
N GLU A 28 2.12 16.43 -14.57
CA GLU A 28 3.07 17.44 -14.09
C GLU A 28 4.19 16.80 -13.24
N ASP A 29 3.87 15.79 -12.43
CA ASP A 29 4.85 15.10 -11.57
C ASP A 29 5.84 14.24 -12.36
N GLN A 30 5.46 13.75 -13.55
CA GLN A 30 6.37 12.97 -14.40
C GLN A 30 7.61 13.74 -14.84
N PHE A 31 7.54 15.07 -14.90
CA PHE A 31 8.67 15.93 -15.23
C PHE A 31 9.60 16.17 -14.03
N THR A 32 9.16 15.83 -12.81
CA THR A 32 9.96 15.98 -11.60
C THR A 32 10.79 14.72 -11.35
N LYS A 33 12.11 14.83 -11.49
CA LYS A 33 13.07 13.76 -11.18
C LYS A 33 12.80 13.21 -9.77
N GLY A 34 12.66 11.89 -9.63
CA GLY A 34 12.43 11.24 -8.34
C GLY A 34 10.97 10.85 -8.05
N LEU A 35 9.99 11.30 -8.85
CA LEU A 35 8.56 11.03 -8.64
C LEU A 35 7.97 10.03 -9.64
N SER A 36 8.78 9.41 -10.50
CA SER A 36 8.29 8.45 -11.49
C SER A 36 7.72 7.17 -10.83
N VAL A 37 6.77 6.51 -11.50
CA VAL A 37 6.21 5.22 -11.02
C VAL A 37 7.29 4.17 -10.72
N PRO A 38 8.33 3.99 -11.57
CA PRO A 38 9.41 3.05 -11.25
C PRO A 38 10.17 3.38 -9.97
N GLU A 39 10.45 4.66 -9.71
CA GLU A 39 11.15 5.10 -8.49
C GLU A 39 10.27 4.91 -7.25
N GLN A 40 8.98 5.23 -7.34
CA GLN A 40 7.99 4.96 -6.28
C GLN A 40 7.95 3.46 -5.95
N ARG A 41 7.83 2.61 -6.99
CA ARG A 41 7.80 1.15 -6.85
C ARG A 41 9.07 0.64 -6.17
N GLN A 42 10.24 1.10 -6.60
CA GLN A 42 11.51 0.70 -6.01
C GLN A 42 11.61 1.04 -4.52
N ARG A 43 11.16 2.24 -4.12
CA ARG A 43 11.13 2.65 -2.70
C ARG A 43 10.17 1.79 -1.88
N ILE A 44 8.97 1.54 -2.38
CA ILE A 44 7.98 0.69 -1.70
C ILE A 44 8.50 -0.75 -1.58
N GLN A 45 9.08 -1.31 -2.65
CA GLN A 45 9.65 -2.66 -2.64
C GLN A 45 10.81 -2.79 -1.65
N LYS A 46 11.73 -1.82 -1.65
CA LYS A 46 12.85 -1.79 -0.70
C LYS A 46 12.34 -1.78 0.74
N TRP A 47 11.40 -0.88 1.05
CA TRP A 47 10.81 -0.80 2.39
C TRP A 47 10.10 -2.10 2.77
N ALA A 48 9.30 -2.68 1.87
CA ALA A 48 8.59 -3.92 2.13
C ALA A 48 9.54 -5.09 2.41
N TYR A 49 10.63 -5.20 1.64
CA TYR A 49 11.67 -6.20 1.86
C TYR A 49 12.33 -6.04 3.24
N GLU A 50 12.75 -4.82 3.59
CA GLU A 50 13.39 -4.52 4.89
C GLU A 50 12.48 -4.81 6.09
N HIS A 51 11.16 -4.75 5.91
CA HIS A 51 10.17 -4.91 6.97
C HIS A 51 9.44 -6.27 6.93
N ASN A 52 9.90 -7.23 6.13
CA ASN A 52 9.25 -8.54 5.95
C ASN A 52 7.76 -8.43 5.59
N VAL A 53 7.44 -7.51 4.67
CA VAL A 53 6.09 -7.27 4.16
C VAL A 53 5.96 -7.86 2.76
N ASN A 54 4.97 -8.74 2.56
CA ASN A 54 4.66 -9.29 1.26
C ASN A 54 3.53 -8.49 0.60
N ILE A 55 3.78 -7.95 -0.58
CA ILE A 55 2.80 -7.14 -1.32
C ILE A 55 1.99 -8.07 -2.22
N LEU A 56 0.70 -8.22 -1.89
CA LEU A 56 -0.23 -9.15 -2.56
C LEU A 56 -0.79 -8.60 -3.88
N LYS A 57 -0.90 -7.28 -4.01
CA LYS A 57 -1.43 -6.61 -5.21
C LYS A 57 -0.77 -5.25 -5.41
N TRP A 58 -0.53 -4.91 -6.68
CA TRP A 58 0.01 -3.64 -7.13
C TRP A 58 -0.97 -2.96 -8.07
N VAL A 59 -1.06 -1.64 -7.98
CA VAL A 59 -1.67 -0.77 -9.00
C VAL A 59 -0.67 0.32 -9.36
N GLU A 60 -0.47 0.54 -10.66
CA GLU A 60 0.49 1.48 -11.21
C GLU A 60 -0.20 2.37 -12.25
N LEU A 61 -0.44 3.63 -11.89
CA LEU A 61 -1.10 4.59 -12.78
C LEU A 61 -0.08 5.53 -13.40
N HIS A 62 0.14 5.36 -14.70
CA HIS A 62 1.12 6.11 -15.49
C HIS A 62 0.56 7.37 -16.19
N HIS A 63 -0.72 7.68 -16.04
CA HIS A 63 -1.38 8.74 -16.81
C HIS A 63 -2.17 9.68 -15.91
N SER A 64 -2.19 10.97 -16.24
CA SER A 64 -3.20 11.87 -15.69
C SER A 64 -4.55 11.56 -16.32
N ALA A 65 -5.42 10.87 -15.59
CA ALA A 65 -6.84 10.96 -15.89
C ALA A 65 -7.30 12.37 -15.49
N TYR A 66 -7.30 13.28 -16.46
CA TYR A 66 -7.97 14.57 -16.37
C TYR A 66 -9.47 14.26 -16.17
N ARG A 67 -9.94 14.37 -14.92
CA ARG A 67 -11.28 14.02 -14.35
C ARG A 67 -11.30 12.70 -13.58
N GLY A 68 -11.66 12.78 -12.28
CA GLY A 68 -11.91 11.59 -11.43
C GLY A 68 -10.73 11.03 -10.64
N LEU A 69 -9.61 11.75 -10.54
CA LEU A 69 -8.28 11.34 -10.04
C LEU A 69 -8.16 10.39 -8.82
N ASP A 70 -9.09 10.42 -7.88
CA ASP A 70 -9.05 9.53 -6.71
C ASP A 70 -9.93 8.28 -6.97
N GLU A 71 -11.05 8.42 -7.68
CA GLU A 71 -12.02 7.35 -7.94
C GLU A 71 -11.68 6.55 -9.20
N ASP A 72 -10.38 6.39 -9.49
CA ASP A 72 -9.92 5.52 -10.56
C ASP A 72 -10.38 4.07 -10.28
N PRO A 73 -11.00 3.37 -11.24
CA PRO A 73 -11.51 2.02 -11.01
C PRO A 73 -10.47 1.05 -10.46
N GLU A 74 -9.21 1.14 -10.88
CA GLU A 74 -8.15 0.25 -10.39
C GLU A 74 -7.79 0.56 -8.92
N VAL A 75 -7.85 1.83 -8.52
CA VAL A 75 -7.64 2.26 -7.12
C VAL A 75 -8.79 1.79 -6.25
N LEU A 76 -10.03 1.94 -6.72
CA LEU A 76 -11.21 1.47 -6.01
C LEU A 76 -11.19 -0.06 -5.86
N GLU A 77 -10.80 -0.79 -6.90
CA GLU A 77 -10.63 -2.24 -6.84
C GLU A 77 -9.52 -2.66 -5.87
N LEU A 78 -8.43 -1.89 -5.78
CA LEU A 78 -7.36 -2.14 -4.80
C LEU A 78 -7.84 -1.91 -3.36
N LEU A 79 -8.64 -0.87 -3.12
CA LEU A 79 -9.28 -0.61 -1.84
C LEU A 79 -10.24 -1.73 -1.46
N GLU A 80 -11.10 -2.17 -2.38
CA GLU A 80 -12.01 -3.30 -2.17
C GLU A 80 -11.23 -4.59 -1.90
N PHE A 81 -10.16 -4.86 -2.64
CA PHE A 81 -9.31 -6.02 -2.40
C PHE A 81 -8.70 -5.98 -0.99
N ALA A 82 -8.21 -4.83 -0.55
CA ALA A 82 -7.67 -4.66 0.79
C ALA A 82 -8.73 -4.86 1.89
N LYS A 83 -9.94 -4.33 1.69
CA LYS A 83 -11.06 -4.47 2.64
C LYS A 83 -11.60 -5.90 2.74
N ASN A 84 -11.64 -6.62 1.63
CA ASN A 84 -12.20 -7.98 1.58
C ASN A 84 -11.18 -9.07 1.91
N ASN A 85 -9.90 -8.73 2.08
CA ASN A 85 -8.83 -9.67 2.37
C ASN A 85 -8.24 -9.43 3.76
N ALA A 86 -8.73 -10.18 4.76
CA ALA A 86 -8.31 -10.05 6.16
C ALA A 86 -6.81 -10.29 6.41
N LYS A 87 -6.04 -10.80 5.43
CA LYS A 87 -4.58 -10.89 5.55
C LYS A 87 -3.90 -9.54 5.35
N VAL A 88 -4.49 -8.67 4.53
CA VAL A 88 -3.94 -7.34 4.22
C VAL A 88 -4.04 -6.48 5.47
N SER A 89 -2.89 -6.02 5.96
CA SER A 89 -2.77 -5.17 7.16
C SER A 89 -2.14 -3.81 6.84
N LEU A 90 -1.70 -3.61 5.60
CA LEU A 90 -0.98 -2.42 5.17
C LEU A 90 -1.42 -1.99 3.76
N PHE A 91 -1.55 -0.68 3.57
CA PHE A 91 -1.74 -0.06 2.27
C PHE A 91 -0.56 0.87 2.01
N LEU A 92 0.32 0.49 1.08
CA LEU A 92 1.58 1.18 0.84
C LEU A 92 1.46 2.17 -0.31
N VAL A 93 1.93 3.39 -0.07
CA VAL A 93 2.06 4.47 -1.06
C VAL A 93 3.37 5.19 -0.80
N ASP A 94 3.96 5.76 -1.86
CA ASP A 94 5.22 6.50 -1.73
C ASP A 94 5.07 7.79 -0.91
N GLU A 95 3.94 8.51 -1.10
CA GLU A 95 3.56 9.62 -0.24
C GLU A 95 2.03 9.76 -0.17
N LYS A 96 1.54 10.49 0.84
CA LYS A 96 0.11 10.57 1.14
C LYS A 96 -0.72 11.04 -0.06
N SER A 97 -0.21 11.94 -0.88
CA SER A 97 -0.88 12.45 -2.09
C SER A 97 -1.13 11.35 -3.15
N ARG A 98 -0.37 10.24 -3.12
CA ARG A 98 -0.59 9.06 -3.97
C ARG A 98 -1.72 8.18 -3.47
N PHE A 99 -2.02 8.20 -2.18
CA PHE A 99 -3.22 7.54 -1.65
C PHE A 99 -4.48 8.27 -2.08
N ALA A 100 -4.59 9.55 -1.73
CA ALA A 100 -5.67 10.42 -2.17
C ALA A 100 -5.16 11.86 -2.28
N ARG A 101 -5.59 12.59 -3.33
CA ARG A 101 -5.29 14.02 -3.45
C ARG A 101 -6.18 14.80 -2.50
N ARG A 102 -7.48 14.48 -2.50
CA ARG A 102 -8.46 15.11 -1.62
C ARG A 102 -8.23 14.68 -0.18
N LYS A 103 -8.05 15.65 0.73
CA LYS A 103 -7.89 15.40 2.17
C LYS A 103 -9.07 14.63 2.75
N TYR A 104 -10.30 14.96 2.33
CA TYR A 104 -11.51 14.28 2.76
C TYR A 104 -11.48 12.78 2.41
N LEU A 105 -11.24 12.42 1.15
CA LEU A 105 -11.18 11.01 0.72
C LEU A 105 -10.08 10.23 1.44
N ARG A 106 -8.93 10.88 1.68
CA ARG A 106 -7.84 10.29 2.47
C ARG A 106 -8.31 9.81 3.84
N VAL A 107 -9.10 10.63 4.54
CA VAL A 107 -9.64 10.31 5.86
C VAL A 107 -10.70 9.22 5.75
N VAL A 108 -11.63 9.35 4.80
CA VAL A 108 -12.71 8.37 4.59
C VAL A 108 -12.15 6.97 4.32
N TRP A 109 -11.26 6.84 3.34
CA TRP A 109 -10.70 5.53 2.98
C TRP A 109 -9.78 4.97 4.04
N GLN A 110 -9.03 5.82 4.75
CA GLN A 110 -8.22 5.35 5.88
C GLN A 110 -9.11 4.77 6.99
N GLU A 111 -10.23 5.41 7.32
CA GLU A 111 -11.18 4.90 8.30
C GLU A 111 -11.89 3.63 7.82
N GLU A 112 -12.20 3.53 6.52
CA GLU A 112 -12.73 2.28 5.94
C GLU A 112 -11.73 1.14 6.06
N LEU A 113 -10.48 1.33 5.64
CA LEU A 113 -9.43 0.30 5.74
C LEU A 113 -9.21 -0.12 7.20
N ARG A 114 -9.23 0.83 8.14
CA ARG A 114 -9.08 0.55 9.59
C ARG A 114 -10.18 -0.32 10.18
N LYS A 115 -11.39 -0.33 9.59
CA LYS A 115 -12.49 -1.19 10.05
C LYS A 115 -12.35 -2.64 9.57
N HIS A 116 -11.53 -2.88 8.54
CA HIS A 116 -11.42 -4.16 7.84
C HIS A 116 -10.05 -4.85 7.99
N GLY A 117 -9.10 -4.19 8.65
CA GLY A 117 -7.77 -4.72 8.99
C GLY A 117 -7.24 -4.11 10.29
#